data_AF-A0A662XIE2-F1
#
_entry.id   AF-A0A662XIE2-F1
#
_cell.length_a   1.000
_cell.length_b   1.000
_cell.length_c   1.000
_cell.angle_alpha   90.00
_cell.angle_beta   90.00
_cell.angle_gamma   90.00
#
_symmetry.space_group_name_H-M   'P 1'
#
loop_
_entity.id
_entity.type
_entity.pdbx_description
1 polymer ?
#
loop_
_entity_poly.entity_id
_entity_poly.type
_entity_poly.pdbx_seq_one_letter_code
_entity_poly.pdbx_strand_id
1 'polypeptide(L)'
;NVEHAFARKCMFYYALCSQIVIIAVFPTLIRNESYTAFVILVFLLTASYGGGFGTIPCFLTDMFGAFNIGAMHGFILTAWSLGGVAGGLTFNATYNSAIKSGTTPDDAYVDSIYKILTVVCVTGIFIFLVRTNPADRFAKGYHYSLFGKRVISIKPKESSDSKDDLLQSEA
;
A
#
# COMPACT_ATOMS: atom_id res chain seq x y z
N ASN A 1 10.98 -18.96 16.66
CA ASN A 1 10.21 -17.75 17.02
C ASN A 1 10.18 -16.79 15.84
N VAL A 2 9.23 -16.97 14.93
CA VAL A 2 9.01 -16.02 13.83
C VAL A 2 8.34 -14.79 14.45
N GLU A 3 9.04 -13.67 14.47
CA GLU A 3 8.51 -12.42 14.99
C GLU A 3 7.24 -12.04 14.22
N HIS A 4 6.09 -11.89 14.89
CA HIS A 4 4.79 -11.65 14.24
C HIS A 4 4.82 -10.42 13.31
N ALA A 5 5.69 -9.45 13.60
CA ALA A 5 5.93 -8.29 12.76
C ALA A 5 6.55 -8.64 11.38
N PHE A 6 7.36 -9.70 11.28
CA PHE A 6 7.96 -10.16 10.03
C PHE A 6 6.92 -10.82 9.12
N ALA A 7 6.11 -11.73 9.68
CA ALA A 7 5.06 -12.42 8.93
C ALA A 7 4.08 -11.43 8.29
N ARG A 8 3.70 -10.37 9.01
CA ARG A 8 2.81 -9.35 8.48
C ARG A 8 3.44 -8.55 7.32
N LYS A 9 4.74 -8.26 7.37
CA LYS A 9 5.45 -7.62 6.24
C LYS A 9 5.46 -8.53 5.01
N CYS A 10 5.76 -9.82 5.18
CA CYS A 10 5.73 -10.78 4.08
C CYS A 10 4.33 -10.88 3.44
N MET A 11 3.27 -10.89 4.25
CA MET A 11 1.89 -10.90 3.75
C MET A 11 1.55 -9.65 2.94
N PHE A 12 1.97 -8.46 3.39
CA PHE A 12 1.77 -7.21 2.65
C PHE A 12 2.51 -7.20 1.32
N TYR A 13 3.78 -7.61 1.29
CA TYR A 13 4.54 -7.71 0.04
C TYR A 13 3.94 -8.75 -0.90
N TYR A 14 3.56 -9.93 -0.39
CA TYR A 14 2.89 -10.96 -1.18
C TYR A 14 1.58 -10.43 -1.80
N ALA A 15 0.74 -9.75 -1.02
CA ALA A 15 -0.52 -9.20 -1.50
C ALA A 15 -0.30 -8.14 -2.60
N LEU A 16 0.65 -7.23 -2.43
CA LEU A 16 0.96 -6.20 -3.42
C LEU A 16 1.58 -6.78 -4.70
N CYS A 17 2.58 -7.65 -4.55
CA CYS A 17 3.25 -8.26 -5.71
C CYS A 17 2.29 -9.17 -6.49
N SER A 18 1.46 -9.97 -5.82
CA SER A 18 0.47 -10.81 -6.51
C SER A 18 -0.54 -9.98 -7.29
N GLN A 19 -1.03 -8.87 -6.74
CA GLN A 19 -1.94 -7.96 -7.45
C GLN A 19 -1.30 -7.32 -8.69
N ILE A 20 -0.06 -6.84 -8.58
CA ILE A 20 0.68 -6.28 -9.72
C ILE A 20 0.84 -7.32 -10.84
N VAL A 21 1.27 -8.53 -10.48
CA VAL A 21 1.46 -9.62 -11.45
C VAL A 21 0.15 -10.00 -12.11
N ILE A 22 -0.93 -10.14 -11.34
CA ILE A 22 -2.24 -10.50 -11.89
C ILE A 22 -2.73 -9.43 -12.88
N ILE A 23 -2.69 -8.15 -12.50
CA ILE A 23 -3.13 -7.05 -13.39
C ILE A 23 -2.25 -6.97 -14.65
N ALA A 24 -0.96 -7.27 -14.55
CA ALA A 24 -0.07 -7.32 -15.71
C ALA A 24 -0.39 -8.46 -16.69
N VAL A 25 -0.92 -9.58 -16.20
CA VAL A 25 -1.28 -10.76 -17.01
C VAL A 25 -2.68 -10.63 -17.64
N PHE A 26 -3.58 -9.82 -17.05
CA PHE A 26 -4.95 -9.62 -17.52
C PHE A 26 -5.07 -9.24 -19.01
N PRO A 27 -4.31 -8.28 -19.55
CA PRO A 27 -4.36 -7.92 -20.98
C PRO A 27 -4.11 -9.10 -21.91
N THR A 28 -3.16 -9.98 -21.55
CA THR A 28 -2.82 -11.17 -22.33
C THR A 28 -3.95 -12.20 -22.31
N LEU A 29 -4.63 -12.36 -21.18
CA LEU A 29 -5.78 -13.28 -21.10
C LEU A 29 -6.98 -12.80 -21.91
N ILE A 30 -7.22 -11.49 -21.93
CA ILE A 30 -8.31 -10.90 -22.72
C ILE A 30 -8.05 -11.15 -24.22
N ARG A 31 -6.81 -10.94 -24.68
CA ARG A 31 -6.43 -11.20 -26.09
C ARG A 31 -6.48 -12.68 -26.48
N ASN A 32 -6.23 -13.59 -25.54
CA ASN A 32 -6.25 -15.04 -25.77
C ASN A 32 -7.64 -15.67 -25.54
N GLU A 33 -8.67 -14.88 -25.21
CA GLU A 33 -10.06 -15.31 -24.96
C GLU A 33 -10.21 -16.49 -23.97
N SER A 34 -9.28 -16.64 -23.03
CA SER A 34 -9.27 -17.77 -22.10
C SER A 34 -10.12 -17.50 -20.86
N TYR A 35 -11.40 -17.87 -20.91
CA TYR A 35 -12.36 -17.65 -19.82
C TYR A 35 -11.95 -18.32 -18.50
N THR A 36 -11.51 -19.59 -18.54
CA THR A 36 -11.14 -20.33 -17.32
C THR A 36 -9.95 -19.70 -16.60
N ALA A 37 -8.92 -19.29 -17.35
CA ALA A 37 -7.76 -18.62 -16.78
C ALA A 37 -8.14 -17.27 -16.16
N PHE A 38 -9.03 -16.52 -16.82
CA PHE A 38 -9.55 -15.26 -16.30
C PHE A 38 -10.25 -15.44 -14.94
N VAL A 39 -11.15 -16.42 -14.82
CA VAL A 39 -11.88 -16.70 -13.58
C VAL A 39 -10.90 -17.04 -12.45
N ILE A 40 -9.92 -17.91 -12.69
CA ILE A 40 -8.92 -18.29 -11.69
C ILE A 40 -8.13 -17.07 -11.21
N LEU A 41 -7.69 -16.19 -12.12
CA LEU A 41 -6.97 -14.98 -11.74
C LEU A 41 -7.85 -14.00 -10.94
N VAL A 42 -9.12 -13.83 -11.29
CA VAL A 42 -10.06 -12.99 -10.52
C VAL A 42 -10.24 -13.55 -9.10
N PHE A 43 -10.35 -14.86 -8.94
CA PHE A 43 -10.41 -15.50 -7.63
C PHE A 43 -9.14 -15.27 -6.81
N LEU A 44 -7.96 -15.42 -7.41
CA LEU A 44 -6.68 -15.15 -6.76
C LEU A 44 -6.53 -13.67 -6.39
N LEU A 45 -6.96 -12.76 -7.26
CA LEU A 45 -6.96 -11.33 -7.00
C LEU A 45 -7.85 -11.01 -5.80
N THR A 46 -9.08 -11.53 -5.78
CA THR A 46 -10.04 -11.34 -4.70
C THR A 46 -9.56 -11.94 -3.38
N ALA A 47 -8.91 -13.10 -3.43
CA ALA A 47 -8.32 -13.74 -2.26
C ALA A 47 -7.17 -12.91 -1.67
N SER A 48 -6.25 -12.42 -2.52
CA SER A 48 -5.14 -11.55 -2.08
C SER A 48 -5.65 -10.24 -1.45
N TYR A 49 -6.71 -9.69 -2.04
CA TYR A 49 -7.40 -8.50 -1.58
C TYR A 49 -8.06 -8.70 -0.21
N GLY A 50 -8.81 -9.78 -0.04
CA GLY A 50 -9.43 -10.14 1.24
C GLY A 50 -8.41 -10.43 2.34
N GLY A 51 -7.29 -11.08 1.98
CA GLY A 51 -6.17 -11.32 2.88
C GLY A 51 -5.55 -10.01 3.40
N GLY A 52 -5.38 -9.01 2.53
CA GLY A 52 -4.92 -7.67 2.92
C GLY A 52 -5.90 -6.97 3.86
N PHE A 53 -7.19 -6.94 3.49
CA PHE A 53 -8.23 -6.28 4.29
C PHE A 53 -8.37 -6.86 5.71
N GLY A 54 -8.31 -8.18 5.84
CA GLY A 54 -8.40 -8.87 7.14
C GLY A 54 -7.25 -8.55 8.10
N THR A 55 -6.12 -8.07 7.60
CA THR A 55 -4.98 -7.68 8.46
C THR A 55 -5.07 -6.24 8.98
N ILE A 56 -5.91 -5.38 8.38
CA ILE A 56 -6.01 -3.96 8.73
C ILE A 56 -6.37 -3.76 10.22
N PRO A 57 -7.40 -4.42 10.79
CA PRO A 57 -7.77 -4.21 12.19
C PRO A 57 -6.65 -4.61 13.17
N CYS A 58 -5.93 -5.69 12.88
CA CYS A 58 -4.77 -6.11 13.66
C CYS A 58 -3.67 -5.05 13.65
N PHE A 59 -3.38 -4.47 12.48
CA PHE A 59 -2.41 -3.38 12.37
C PHE A 59 -2.82 -2.11 13.10
N LEU A 60 -4.09 -1.72 13.00
CA LEU A 60 -4.61 -0.56 13.71
C LEU A 60 -4.56 -0.76 15.23
N THR A 61 -4.84 -1.98 15.70
CA THR A 61 -4.72 -2.35 17.12
C THR A 61 -3.29 -2.17 17.60
N ASP A 62 -2.33 -2.69 16.85
CA ASP A 62 -0.90 -2.59 17.17
C ASP A 62 -0.38 -1.13 17.13
N MET A 63 -0.98 -0.26 16.31
CA MET A 63 -0.51 1.13 16.10
C MET A 63 -1.18 2.18 17.00
N PHE A 64 -2.48 2.05 17.24
CA PHE A 64 -3.30 3.08 17.91
C PHE A 64 -3.94 2.58 19.20
N GLY A 65 -3.72 1.32 19.57
CA GLY A 65 -4.33 0.66 20.71
C GLY A 65 -5.79 0.27 20.46
N ALA A 66 -6.32 -0.59 21.33
CA ALA A 66 -7.64 -1.20 21.15
C ALA A 66 -8.81 -0.18 21.15
N PHE A 67 -8.67 0.91 21.89
CA PHE A 67 -9.73 1.90 22.06
C PHE A 67 -10.04 2.72 20.78
N ASN A 68 -9.06 2.90 19.89
CA ASN A 68 -9.19 3.79 18.72
C ASN A 68 -9.33 3.04 17.38
N ILE A 69 -9.42 1.70 17.40
CA ILE A 69 -9.48 0.88 16.17
C ILE A 69 -10.67 1.28 15.29
N GLY A 70 -11.86 1.44 15.89
CA GLY A 70 -13.09 1.75 15.15
C GLY A 70 -13.00 3.08 14.39
N ALA A 71 -12.54 4.14 15.06
CA ALA A 71 -12.39 5.45 14.44
C ALA A 71 -11.36 5.43 13.31
N MET A 72 -10.19 4.81 13.53
CA MET A 72 -9.13 4.73 12.50
C MET A 72 -9.54 3.85 11.32
N HIS A 73 -10.24 2.75 11.58
CA HIS A 73 -10.77 1.90 10.52
C HIS A 73 -11.81 2.65 9.68
N GLY A 74 -12.66 3.46 10.32
CA GLY A 74 -13.58 4.37 9.62
C GLY A 74 -12.87 5.33 8.67
N PHE A 75 -11.79 5.99 9.11
CA PHE A 75 -10.99 6.87 8.24
C PHE A 75 -10.41 6.13 7.03
N ILE A 76 -9.92 4.91 7.22
CA ILE A 76 -9.41 4.09 6.12
C ILE A 76 -10.52 3.73 5.15
N LEU A 77 -11.71 3.36 5.62
CA LEU A 77 -12.85 3.04 4.76
C LEU A 77 -13.38 4.28 3.99
N THR A 78 -13.32 5.46 4.59
CA THR A 78 -13.63 6.71 3.89
C THR A 78 -12.61 7.01 2.78
N ALA A 79 -11.32 6.92 3.09
CA ALA A 79 -10.25 7.10 2.11
C ALA A 79 -10.34 6.06 0.98
N TRP A 80 -10.66 4.81 1.33
CA TRP A 80 -10.95 3.75 0.38
C TRP A 80 -12.07 4.14 -0.57
N SER A 81 -13.20 4.59 -0.02
CA SER A 81 -14.40 4.90 -0.79
C SER A 81 -14.13 6.05 -1.77
N LEU A 82 -13.39 7.07 -1.34
CA LEU A 82 -12.93 8.15 -2.22
C LEU A 82 -12.06 7.63 -3.37
N GLY A 83 -11.12 6.73 -3.07
CA GLY A 83 -10.30 6.08 -4.09
C GLY A 83 -11.12 5.26 -5.09
N GLY A 84 -12.12 4.51 -4.61
CA GLY A 84 -13.04 3.73 -5.44
C GLY A 84 -13.86 4.59 -6.39
N VAL A 85 -14.42 5.70 -5.88
CA VAL A 85 -15.18 6.66 -6.71
C VAL A 85 -14.28 7.33 -7.73
N ALA A 86 -13.12 7.85 -7.32
CA ALA A 86 -12.18 8.51 -8.22
C ALA A 86 -11.65 7.57 -9.31
N GLY A 87 -11.31 6.32 -8.93
CA GLY A 87 -10.86 5.29 -9.86
C GLY A 87 -11.93 4.91 -10.88
N GLY A 88 -13.17 4.67 -10.43
CA GLY A 88 -14.29 4.34 -11.31
C GLY A 88 -14.65 5.46 -12.29
N LEU A 89 -14.67 6.71 -11.81
CA LEU A 89 -14.90 7.88 -12.67
C LEU A 89 -13.79 8.05 -13.72
N THR A 90 -12.53 7.91 -13.31
CA THR A 90 -11.38 8.02 -14.22
C THR A 90 -11.38 6.90 -15.26
N PHE A 91 -11.69 5.67 -14.85
CA PHE A 91 -11.83 4.52 -15.76
C PHE A 91 -12.94 4.77 -16.78
N ASN A 92 -14.15 5.11 -16.32
CA ASN A 92 -15.29 5.35 -17.20
C ASN A 92 -15.05 6.51 -18.16
N ALA A 93 -14.43 7.61 -17.70
CA ALA A 93 -14.08 8.73 -18.56
C ALA A 93 -13.11 8.31 -19.67
N THR A 94 -12.07 7.55 -19.31
CA THR A 94 -11.06 7.06 -20.26
C THR A 94 -11.66 6.08 -21.26
N TYR A 95 -12.39 5.09 -20.78
CA TYR A 95 -13.05 4.08 -21.61
C TYR A 95 -14.04 4.73 -22.58
N ASN A 96 -14.95 5.58 -22.09
CA ASN A 96 -15.94 6.25 -22.94
C ASN A 96 -15.29 7.20 -23.95
N SER A 97 -14.16 7.83 -23.61
CA SER A 97 -13.42 8.65 -24.57
C SER A 97 -12.84 7.80 -25.70
N ALA A 98 -12.28 6.62 -25.39
CA ALA A 98 -11.73 5.71 -26.38
C ALA A 98 -12.81 5.12 -27.31
N ILE A 99 -13.98 4.77 -26.77
CA ILE A 99 -15.12 4.32 -27.58
C ILE A 99 -15.61 5.44 -28.51
N LYS A 100 -15.68 6.68 -28.03
CA LYS A 100 -16.07 7.84 -28.86
C LYS A 100 -15.08 8.16 -29.98
N SER A 101 -13.79 7.85 -29.80
CA SER A 101 -12.78 7.98 -30.87
C SER A 101 -12.85 6.86 -31.91
N GLY A 102 -13.78 5.91 -31.79
CA GLY A 102 -13.97 4.83 -32.75
C GLY A 102 -13.06 3.62 -32.50
N THR A 103 -12.44 3.52 -31.33
CA THR A 103 -11.65 2.34 -30.93
C THR A 103 -12.58 1.17 -30.62
N THR A 104 -12.14 -0.05 -30.93
CA THR A 104 -12.91 -1.25 -30.58
C THR A 104 -13.00 -1.42 -29.06
N PRO A 105 -14.09 -2.00 -28.53
CA PRO A 105 -14.27 -2.15 -27.09
C PRO A 105 -13.17 -2.94 -26.38
N ASP A 106 -12.62 -3.94 -27.05
CA ASP A 106 -11.53 -4.78 -26.55
C ASP A 106 -10.23 -3.98 -26.36
N ASP A 107 -9.82 -3.21 -27.36
CA ASP A 107 -8.61 -2.39 -27.27
C ASP A 107 -8.78 -1.23 -26.28
N ALA A 108 -9.98 -0.63 -26.20
CA ALA A 108 -10.30 0.40 -25.20
C ALA A 108 -10.20 -0.14 -23.76
N TYR A 109 -10.62 -1.39 -23.53
CA TYR A 109 -10.54 -2.03 -22.23
C TYR A 109 -9.09 -2.40 -21.86
N VAL A 110 -8.33 -2.94 -22.82
CA VAL A 110 -6.90 -3.25 -22.65
C VAL A 110 -6.09 -1.99 -22.32
N ASP A 111 -6.32 -0.88 -23.03
CA ASP A 111 -5.68 0.41 -22.74
C ASP A 111 -6.01 0.91 -21.32
N SER A 112 -7.27 0.80 -20.92
CA SER A 112 -7.70 1.19 -19.58
C SER A 112 -7.04 0.34 -18.48
N ILE A 113 -6.84 -0.96 -18.71
CA ILE A 113 -6.10 -1.84 -17.79
C ILE A 113 -4.63 -1.42 -17.68
N TYR A 114 -3.96 -1.06 -18.78
CA TYR A 114 -2.56 -0.59 -18.72
C TYR A 114 -2.41 0.70 -17.91
N LYS A 115 -3.40 1.59 -17.98
CA LYS A 115 -3.43 2.80 -17.14
C LYS A 115 -3.60 2.45 -15.66
N ILE A 116 -4.47 1.50 -15.31
CA ILE A 116 -4.61 0.99 -13.94
C ILE A 116 -3.29 0.36 -13.48
N LEU A 117 -2.65 -0.47 -14.31
CA LEU A 117 -1.35 -1.09 -14.01
C LEU A 117 -0.30 -0.04 -13.67
N THR A 118 -0.23 1.06 -14.44
CA THR A 118 0.68 2.18 -14.17
C THR A 118 0.44 2.78 -12.79
N VAL A 119 -0.82 3.06 -12.43
CA VAL A 119 -1.19 3.60 -11.11
C VAL A 119 -0.82 2.64 -9.98
N VAL A 120 -1.06 1.33 -10.16
CA VAL A 120 -0.73 0.31 -9.16
C VAL A 120 0.79 0.16 -8.99
N CYS A 121 1.55 0.14 -10.08
CA CYS A 121 3.01 0.08 -10.03
C CYS A 121 3.60 1.31 -9.32
N VAL A 122 3.14 2.51 -9.67
CA VAL A 122 3.55 3.76 -9.02
C VAL A 122 3.22 3.71 -7.53
N THR A 123 2.01 3.28 -7.17
CA THR A 123 1.60 3.11 -5.77
C THR A 123 2.47 2.09 -5.03
N GLY A 124 2.79 0.96 -5.67
CA GLY A 124 3.68 -0.06 -5.12
C GLY A 124 5.08 0.49 -4.82
N ILE A 125 5.63 1.31 -5.72
CA ILE A 125 6.91 1.99 -5.51
C ILE A 125 6.82 2.97 -4.33
N PHE A 126 5.76 3.80 -4.27
CA PHE A 126 5.58 4.73 -3.15
C PHE A 126 5.42 4.01 -1.81
N ILE A 127 4.69 2.89 -1.77
CA ILE A 127 4.55 2.08 -0.55
C ILE A 127 5.90 1.52 -0.09
N PHE A 128 6.80 1.17 -1.02
CA PHE A 128 8.15 0.74 -0.67
C PHE A 128 8.98 1.86 -0.01
N LEU A 129 8.70 3.13 -0.33
CA LEU A 129 9.33 4.28 0.30
C LEU A 129 8.77 4.57 1.70
N VAL A 130 7.56 4.10 2.02
CA VAL A 130 6.96 4.28 3.35
C VAL A 130 7.61 3.32 4.34
N ARG A 131 8.16 3.86 5.43
CA ARG A 131 8.80 3.09 6.50
C ARG A 131 7.74 2.32 7.30
N THR A 132 7.57 1.03 7.03
CA THR A 132 6.58 0.16 7.71
C THR A 132 7.13 -0.56 8.95
N ASN A 133 8.27 -0.15 9.51
CA ASN A 133 8.91 -0.85 10.63
C ASN A 133 8.47 -0.27 12.00
N PRO A 134 7.75 -1.02 12.85
CA PRO A 134 7.36 -0.56 14.20
C PRO A 134 8.58 -0.29 15.10
N ALA A 135 9.64 -1.10 14.97
CA ALA A 135 10.85 -0.98 15.79
C ALA A 135 11.66 0.29 15.50
N ASP A 136 11.59 0.84 14.28
CA ASP A 136 12.25 2.10 13.93
C ASP A 136 11.42 3.34 14.32
N ARG A 137 10.11 3.16 14.60
CA ARG A 137 9.21 4.26 14.97
C ARG A 137 9.43 4.75 16.40
N PHE A 138 9.81 3.85 17.30
CA PHE A 138 9.98 4.14 18.73
C PHE A 138 11.46 4.34 19.15
N ALA A 139 12.41 4.22 18.21
CA ALA A 139 13.81 4.52 18.47
C ALA A 139 14.08 6.04 18.43
N LYS A 140 14.86 6.58 19.38
CA LYS A 140 15.33 7.99 19.35
C LYS A 140 16.30 8.18 18.16
N GLY A 141 15.79 8.73 17.05
CA GLY A 141 16.55 8.99 15.82
C GLY A 141 15.81 8.50 14.57
N TYR A 142 16.24 8.91 13.36
CA TYR A 142 15.62 8.44 12.12
C TYR A 142 16.37 7.19 11.61
N HIS A 143 15.82 6.01 11.88
CA HIS A 143 16.42 4.73 11.50
C HIS A 143 15.56 4.01 10.45
N TYR A 144 16.07 3.74 9.23
CA TYR A 144 15.33 3.03 8.17
C TYR A 144 15.91 1.64 8.04
N SER A 145 15.09 0.62 8.25
CA SER A 145 15.50 -0.77 8.08
C SER A 145 14.75 -1.42 6.92
N LEU A 146 15.52 -1.99 5.98
CA LEU A 146 15.00 -2.79 4.88
C LEU A 146 15.35 -4.26 5.15
N PHE A 147 14.37 -5.17 5.08
CA PHE A 147 14.58 -6.62 5.31
C PHE A 147 15.33 -6.97 6.63
N GLY A 148 15.09 -6.21 7.70
CA GLY A 148 15.73 -6.47 9.00
C GLY A 148 17.18 -5.97 9.13
N LYS A 149 17.75 -5.36 8.08
CA LYS A 149 19.03 -4.63 8.15
C LYS A 149 18.79 -3.12 8.16
N ARG A 150 19.38 -2.40 9.11
CA ARG A 150 19.34 -0.92 9.15
C ARG A 150 20.15 -0.37 7.98
N VAL A 151 19.51 0.37 7.09
CA VAL A 151 20.10 0.99 5.89
C VAL A 151 20.43 2.47 6.13
N ILE A 152 19.60 3.18 6.89
CA ILE A 152 19.80 4.62 7.19
C ILE A 152 19.69 4.81 8.69
N SER A 153 20.64 5.49 9.31
CA SER A 153 20.63 5.78 10.74
C SER A 153 21.10 7.21 10.97
N ILE A 154 20.16 8.15 10.97
CA ILE A 154 20.45 9.54 11.32
C ILE A 154 20.30 9.65 12.84
N LYS A 155 21.42 9.81 13.54
CA LYS A 155 21.41 10.11 14.97
C LYS A 155 20.75 11.48 15.20
N PRO A 156 19.98 11.67 16.29
CA PRO A 156 19.50 12.99 16.66
C PRO A 156 20.69 13.94 16.84
N LYS A 157 20.61 15.16 16.33
CA LYS A 157 21.55 16.22 16.69
C LYS A 157 21.38 16.48 18.19
N GLU A 158 22.42 16.25 18.99
CA GLU A 158 22.41 16.64 20.40
C GLU A 158 22.14 18.14 20.48
N SER A 159 21.03 18.51 21.12
CA SER A 159 20.84 19.87 21.61
C SER A 159 21.76 20.04 22.81
N SER A 160 23.02 20.37 22.56
CA SER A 160 23.92 20.95 23.54
C SER A 160 23.49 22.40 23.75
N ASP A 161 22.44 22.62 24.54
CA ASP A 161 22.30 23.83 25.35
C ASP A 161 21.06 23.74 26.23
N SER A 162 21.13 24.32 27.43
CA SER A 162 20.09 24.33 28.47
C SER A 162 20.12 23.16 29.46
N LYS A 163 21.31 22.86 30.00
CA LYS A 163 21.43 22.31 31.36
C LYS A 163 22.46 23.01 32.24
N ASP A 164 23.32 23.87 31.70
CA ASP A 164 24.32 24.60 32.48
C ASP A 164 23.82 25.97 33.00
N ASP A 165 22.77 26.57 32.43
CA ASP A 165 22.24 27.87 32.89
C ASP A 165 21.36 27.80 34.15
N LEU A 166 20.80 26.62 34.48
CA LEU A 166 19.93 26.49 35.67
C LEU A 166 20.68 26.13 36.95
N LEU A 167 21.97 25.81 36.87
CA LEU A 167 22.82 25.53 38.04
C LEU A 167 23.75 26.69 38.39
N GLN A 168 23.78 27.75 37.59
CA GLN A 168 24.50 28.99 37.88
C GLN A 168 23.61 30.11 38.45
N SER A 169 22.27 29.95 38.45
CA SER A 169 21.35 30.90 39.10
C SER A 169 21.04 30.56 40.56
N GLU A 170 21.49 29.42 41.08
CA GLU A 170 21.26 28.96 42.46
C GLU A 170 22.57 28.81 43.29
N ALA A 171 23.69 29.36 42.81
CA ALA A 171 24.99 29.38 43.53
C ALA A 171 25.43 30.80 43.88
#